data_AF-A0A1X0BBR2-F1
#
_entry.id   AF-A0A1X0BBR2-F1
#
_cell.length_a   1.000
_cell.length_b   1.000
_cell.length_c   1.000
_cell.angle_alpha   90.00
_cell.angle_beta   90.00
_cell.angle_gamma   90.00
#
_symmetry.space_group_name_H-M   'P 1'
#
loop_
_entity.id
_entity.type
_entity.pdbx_description
1 polymer ?
#
loop_
_entity_poly.entity_id
_entity_poly.type
_entity_poly.pdbx_seq_one_letter_code
_entity_poly.pdbx_strand_id
1 'polypeptide(L)'
;MSARVSRSVVGIEMMAGEEADAIVAAVLQDVPDASVVPMPGLVLLDVPDRMVIHASAVSEHLGRDWDSRDLNQVVSAYRGYFSRWDDEQVVLSWDPDDQGDASHV
;
A
#
# COMPACT_ATOMS: atom_id res chain seq x y z
N MET A 1 7.70 0.92 27.01
CA MET A 1 7.37 -0.51 26.77
C MET A 1 6.92 -0.62 25.33
N SER A 2 7.77 -1.14 24.43
CA SER A 2 7.35 -1.41 23.06
C SER A 2 6.48 -2.65 23.08
N ALA A 3 5.18 -2.50 22.86
CA ALA A 3 4.31 -3.65 22.66
C ALA A 3 4.74 -4.31 21.34
N ARG A 4 5.11 -5.59 21.38
CA ARG A 4 5.24 -6.37 20.14
C ARG A 4 3.83 -6.53 19.58
N VAL A 5 3.53 -5.83 18.49
CA VAL A 5 2.30 -6.02 17.72
C VAL A 5 2.28 -7.49 17.26
N SER A 6 1.25 -8.23 17.65
CA SER A 6 0.99 -9.58 17.15
C SER A 6 0.80 -9.51 15.65
N ARG A 7 1.37 -10.45 14.88
CA ARG A 7 1.27 -10.39 13.41
C ARG A 7 -0.17 -10.21 12.95
N SER A 8 -0.48 -9.05 12.38
CA SER A 8 -1.84 -8.67 12.00
C SER A 8 -1.85 -8.19 10.56
N VAL A 9 -2.80 -8.71 9.79
CA VAL A 9 -2.94 -8.36 8.37
C VAL A 9 -3.40 -6.91 8.25
N VAL A 10 -2.72 -6.14 7.42
CA VAL A 10 -3.22 -4.86 6.90
C VAL A 10 -3.69 -5.06 5.48
N GLY A 11 -4.64 -4.24 5.06
CA GLY A 11 -5.27 -4.43 3.76
C GLY A 11 -5.85 -3.17 3.17
N ILE A 12 -5.87 -3.10 1.86
CA ILE A 12 -6.50 -2.04 1.08
C ILE A 12 -7.43 -2.65 0.03
N GLU A 13 -8.60 -2.05 -0.11
CA GLU A 13 -9.57 -2.37 -1.16
C GLU A 13 -9.57 -1.22 -2.16
N MET A 14 -9.36 -1.53 -3.43
CA MET A 14 -9.24 -0.53 -4.50
C MET A 14 -10.23 -0.83 -5.63
N MET A 15 -10.75 0.21 -6.26
CA MET A 15 -11.45 0.11 -7.54
C MET A 15 -10.49 -0.45 -8.60
N ALA A 16 -10.93 -1.49 -9.30
CA ALA A 16 -10.11 -2.13 -10.33
C ALA A 16 -9.83 -1.19 -11.51
N GLY A 17 -8.60 -1.22 -12.02
CA GLY A 17 -8.11 -0.37 -13.10
C GLY A 17 -6.58 -0.36 -13.12
N GLU A 18 -5.98 0.31 -14.11
CA GLU A 18 -4.52 0.31 -14.31
C GLU A 18 -3.74 0.79 -13.08
N GLU A 19 -4.24 1.79 -12.36
CA GLU A 19 -3.60 2.29 -11.13
C GLU A 19 -3.60 1.22 -10.02
N ALA A 20 -4.71 0.50 -9.84
CA ALA A 20 -4.80 -0.56 -8.86
C ALA A 20 -3.88 -1.75 -9.22
N ASP A 21 -3.79 -2.08 -10.51
CA ASP A 21 -2.88 -3.12 -11.01
C ASP A 21 -1.41 -2.74 -10.78
N ALA A 22 -1.04 -1.47 -11.02
CA ALA A 22 0.30 -0.95 -10.77
C ALA A 22 0.65 -0.92 -9.26
N ILE A 23 -0.29 -0.53 -8.40
CA ILE A 23 -0.12 -0.59 -6.94
C ILE A 23 0.09 -2.02 -6.46
N VAL A 24 -0.70 -2.97 -6.95
CA VAL A 24 -0.54 -4.40 -6.63
C VAL A 24 0.83 -4.90 -7.07
N ALA A 25 1.27 -4.57 -8.29
CA ALA A 25 2.57 -4.96 -8.81
C ALA A 25 3.72 -4.39 -7.98
N ALA A 26 3.63 -3.11 -7.58
CA ALA A 26 4.62 -2.47 -6.71
C ALA A 26 4.71 -3.17 -5.35
N VAL A 27 3.58 -3.42 -4.68
CA VAL A 27 3.56 -4.09 -3.36
C VAL A 27 4.09 -5.53 -3.45
N LEU A 28 3.79 -6.25 -4.54
CA LEU A 28 4.30 -7.62 -4.75
C LEU A 28 5.81 -7.68 -4.95
N GLN A 29 6.49 -6.58 -5.33
CA GLN A 29 7.95 -6.56 -5.41
C GLN A 29 8.59 -6.71 -4.02
N ASP A 30 8.00 -6.05 -3.01
CA ASP A 30 8.50 -6.09 -1.63
C ASP A 30 7.92 -7.26 -0.83
N VAL A 31 6.68 -7.64 -1.12
CA VAL A 31 5.96 -8.73 -0.45
C VAL A 31 5.42 -9.72 -1.50
N PRO A 32 6.27 -10.61 -2.04
CA PRO A 32 5.85 -11.56 -3.09
C PRO A 32 4.69 -12.49 -2.69
N ASP A 33 4.54 -12.74 -1.40
CA ASP A 33 3.48 -13.58 -0.83
C ASP A 33 2.22 -12.78 -0.43
N ALA A 34 2.08 -11.52 -0.88
CA ALA A 34 0.88 -10.73 -0.63
C ALA A 34 -0.37 -11.44 -1.17
N SER A 35 -1.47 -11.35 -0.43
CA SER A 35 -2.74 -11.92 -0.84
C SER A 35 -3.48 -10.92 -1.74
N VAL A 36 -3.60 -11.26 -3.02
CA VAL A 36 -4.34 -10.47 -4.01
C VAL A 36 -5.61 -11.20 -4.40
N VAL A 37 -6.76 -10.55 -4.20
CA VAL A 37 -8.07 -11.09 -4.57
C VAL A 37 -8.75 -10.16 -5.59
N PRO A 38 -8.68 -10.49 -6.89
CA PRO A 38 -9.42 -9.75 -7.90
C PRO A 38 -10.91 -10.09 -7.81
N MET A 39 -11.75 -9.05 -7.87
CA MET A 39 -13.21 -9.13 -7.86
C MET A 39 -13.77 -8.30 -9.03
N PRO A 40 -15.03 -8.50 -9.45
CA PRO A 40 -15.66 -7.63 -10.44
C PRO A 40 -15.66 -6.16 -9.98
N GLY A 41 -14.83 -5.31 -10.59
CA GLY A 41 -14.71 -3.88 -10.30
C GLY A 41 -13.87 -3.50 -9.08
N LEU A 42 -13.31 -4.47 -8.36
CA LEU A 42 -12.48 -4.24 -7.16
C LEU A 42 -11.28 -5.17 -7.14
N VAL A 43 -10.23 -4.77 -6.43
CA VAL A 43 -9.13 -5.63 -6.02
C VAL A 43 -8.88 -5.44 -4.54
N LEU A 44 -8.75 -6.55 -3.82
CA LEU A 44 -8.37 -6.58 -2.41
C LEU A 44 -6.91 -7.00 -2.34
N LEU A 45 -6.11 -6.20 -1.63
CA LEU A 45 -4.69 -6.45 -1.42
C LEU A 45 -4.40 -6.50 0.07
N ASP A 46 -3.91 -7.65 0.55
CA ASP A 46 -3.60 -7.91 1.94
C ASP A 46 -2.14 -8.31 2.11
N VAL A 47 -1.46 -7.71 3.10
CA VAL A 47 -0.07 -8.02 3.47
C VAL A 47 0.08 -8.21 4.98
N PRO A 48 1.06 -9.02 5.42
CA PRO A 48 1.35 -9.15 6.84
C PRO A 48 1.98 -7.89 7.41
N ASP A 49 1.48 -7.44 8.56
CA ASP A 49 2.06 -6.44 9.48
C ASP A 49 2.07 -5.00 8.95
N ARG A 50 2.59 -4.77 7.74
CA ARG A 50 2.75 -3.44 7.13
C ARG A 50 2.73 -3.51 5.61
N MET A 51 2.05 -2.53 5.00
CA MET A 51 2.11 -2.23 3.57
C MET A 51 2.85 -0.90 3.37
N VAL A 52 3.84 -0.89 2.48
CA VAL A 52 4.45 0.34 1.98
C VAL A 52 4.18 0.38 0.47
N ILE A 53 3.67 1.51 0.00
CA ILE A 53 3.39 1.77 -1.42
C ILE A 53 4.29 2.93 -1.83
N HIS A 54 5.40 2.64 -2.53
CA HIS A 54 6.30 3.67 -3.03
C HIS A 54 5.80 4.25 -4.35
N ALA A 55 5.67 5.58 -4.42
CA ALA A 55 5.19 6.27 -5.60
C ALA A 55 6.09 6.01 -6.83
N SER A 56 7.40 5.86 -6.62
CA SER A 56 8.35 5.53 -7.69
C SER A 56 8.10 4.15 -8.30
N ALA A 57 7.82 3.14 -7.47
CA ALA A 57 7.56 1.78 -7.93
C ALA A 57 6.21 1.72 -8.68
N VAL A 58 5.18 2.39 -8.16
CA VAL A 58 3.89 2.50 -8.86
C VAL A 58 4.06 3.20 -10.21
N SER A 59 4.83 4.30 -10.27
CA SER A 59 5.09 5.04 -11.51
C SER A 59 5.80 4.16 -12.57
N GLU A 60 6.75 3.33 -12.15
CA GLU A 60 7.44 2.39 -13.04
C GLU A 60 6.47 1.37 -13.65
N HIS A 61 5.61 0.75 -12.85
CA HIS A 61 4.61 -0.22 -13.35
C HIS A 61 3.50 0.44 -14.16
N LEU A 62 3.11 1.66 -13.81
CA LEU A 62 2.06 2.41 -14.51
C LEU A 62 2.55 3.00 -15.84
N GLY A 63 3.88 3.18 -16.01
CA GLY A 63 4.49 3.78 -17.19
C GLY A 63 4.28 5.29 -17.31
N ARG A 64 3.92 5.96 -16.21
CA ARG A 64 3.79 7.42 -16.08
C ARG A 64 3.99 7.83 -14.62
N ASP A 65 4.27 9.11 -14.40
CA ASP A 65 4.32 9.67 -13.05
C ASP A 65 2.98 9.45 -12.33
N TRP A 66 3.07 8.97 -11.09
CA TRP A 66 1.96 8.76 -10.20
C TRP A 66 2.22 9.47 -8.87
N ASP A 67 1.31 10.36 -8.45
CA ASP A 67 1.37 11.03 -7.15
C ASP A 67 0.70 10.13 -6.11
N SER A 68 1.33 9.92 -4.95
CA SER A 68 0.78 9.09 -3.89
C SER A 68 -0.63 9.51 -3.44
N ARG A 69 -0.97 10.80 -3.57
CA ARG A 69 -2.30 11.34 -3.26
C ARG A 69 -3.39 10.81 -4.19
N ASP A 70 -3.02 10.36 -5.39
CA ASP A 70 -3.93 9.74 -6.35
C ASP A 70 -4.51 8.42 -5.84
N LEU A 71 -3.89 7.80 -4.82
CA LEU A 71 -4.49 6.66 -4.10
C LEU A 71 -5.91 6.96 -3.59
N ASN A 72 -6.23 8.22 -3.26
CA ASN A 72 -7.59 8.63 -2.86
C ASN A 72 -8.65 8.40 -3.95
N GLN A 73 -8.25 8.34 -5.22
CA GLN A 73 -9.17 8.15 -6.35
C GLN A 73 -9.60 6.69 -6.49
N VAL A 74 -8.78 5.75 -6.02
CA VAL A 74 -9.00 4.32 -6.20
C VAL A 74 -9.36 3.60 -4.90
N VAL A 75 -8.97 4.11 -3.73
CA VAL A 75 -9.25 3.44 -2.46
C VAL A 75 -10.73 3.48 -2.11
N SER A 76 -11.31 2.31 -1.82
CA SER A 76 -12.69 2.16 -1.36
C SER A 76 -12.76 1.91 0.15
N ALA A 77 -11.86 1.07 0.67
CA ALA A 77 -11.77 0.74 2.10
C ALA A 77 -10.36 0.32 2.47
N TYR A 78 -10.03 0.34 3.77
CA TYR A 78 -8.73 -0.10 4.28
C TYR A 78 -8.84 -0.66 5.70
N ARG A 79 -7.85 -1.46 6.08
CA ARG A 79 -7.69 -2.10 7.39
C ARG A 79 -6.28 -1.81 7.91
N GLY A 80 -6.21 -1.00 8.96
CA GLY A 80 -4.96 -0.43 9.48
C GLY A 80 -5.08 1.09 9.58
N TYR A 81 -3.99 1.74 9.96
CA TYR A 81 -3.84 3.19 9.96
C TYR A 81 -2.91 3.59 8.81
N PHE A 82 -3.30 4.63 8.06
CA PHE A 82 -2.33 5.35 7.23
C PHE A 82 -1.41 6.13 8.17
N SER A 83 -0.31 5.52 8.59
CA SER A 83 0.67 6.12 9.51
C SER A 83 1.54 7.16 8.81
N ARG A 84 1.74 7.01 7.50
CA ARG A 84 2.41 7.99 6.64
C ARG A 84 1.74 8.07 5.27
N TRP A 85 1.62 9.28 4.76
CA TRP A 85 1.19 9.57 3.39
C TRP A 85 1.79 10.89 2.94
N ASP A 86 2.83 10.82 2.12
CA ASP A 86 3.53 11.98 1.54
C ASP A 86 3.89 11.72 0.08
N ASP A 87 4.66 12.61 -0.55
CA ASP A 87 5.00 12.55 -1.97
C ASP A 87 5.79 11.29 -2.38
N GLU A 88 6.44 10.61 -1.43
CA GLU A 88 7.33 9.47 -1.70
C GLU A 88 6.59 8.14 -1.53
N GLN A 89 5.80 8.01 -0.46
CA GLN A 89 5.17 6.74 -0.11
C GLN A 89 3.90 6.88 0.73
N VAL A 90 3.08 5.82 0.67
CA VAL A 90 1.97 5.58 1.59
C VAL A 90 2.29 4.37 2.45
N VAL A 91 2.07 4.49 3.76
CA VAL A 91 2.31 3.41 4.72
C VAL A 91 1.01 3.08 5.43
N LEU A 92 0.63 1.81 5.37
CA LEU A 92 -0.51 1.25 6.12
C LEU A 92 0.02 0.25 7.14
N SER A 93 -0.24 0.50 8.42
CA SER A 93 0.27 -0.31 9.53
C SER A 93 -0.74 -0.32 10.70
N TRP A 94 -0.55 -1.23 11.66
CA TRP A 94 -1.27 -1.16 12.94
C TRP A 94 -0.55 -0.32 14.00
N ASP A 95 0.65 0.16 13.70
CA ASP A 95 1.45 1.04 14.56
C ASP A 95 1.41 2.47 14.01
N PRO A 96 0.68 3.40 14.68
CA PRO A 96 0.53 4.77 14.17
C PRO A 96 1.85 5.54 14.08
N ASP A 97 2.91 5.08 14.75
CA ASP A 97 4.25 5.70 14.71
C ASP A 97 5.17 5.10 13.61
N ASP A 98 4.68 4.13 12.82
CA ASP A 98 5.45 3.51 11.74
C ASP A 98 5.53 4.43 10.51
N GLN A 99 6.68 5.08 10.33
CA GLN A 99 6.92 6.00 9.23
C GLN A 99 7.36 5.30 7.91
N GLY A 100 7.30 3.97 7.86
CA GLY A 100 7.79 3.17 6.74
C GLY A 100 9.30 3.25 6.59
N ASP A 101 9.76 3.22 5.33
CA ASP A 101 11.18 3.32 5.05
C ASP A 101 11.72 4.71 5.43
N ALA A 102 12.91 4.72 6.02
CA ALA A 102 13.58 5.97 6.36
C ALA A 102 13.83 6.78 5.08
N SER A 103 13.40 8.05 5.07
CA SER A 103 13.80 9.00 4.04
C SER A 103 15.32 9.10 4.07
N HIS A 104 15.98 8.50 3.08
CA HIS A 104 17.42 8.65 2.90
C HIS A 104 17.63 10.03 2.28
N VAL A 105 17.86 11.02 3.15
CA VAL A 105 18.39 12.34 2.77
C VAL A 105 19.84 12.19 2.33
#